data_AF-A0A385SGN4-F1
#
_entry.id   AF-A0A385SGN4-F1
#
_cell.length_a   1.000
_cell.length_b   1.000
_cell.length_c   1.000
_cell.angle_alpha   90.00
_cell.angle_beta   90.00
_cell.angle_gamma   90.00
#
_symmetry.space_group_name_H-M   'P 1'
#
loop_
_entity.id
_entity.type
_entity.pdbx_description
1 polymer ?
#
loop_
_entity_poly.entity_id
_entity_poly.type
_entity_poly.pdbx_seq_one_letter_code
_entity_poly.pdbx_strand_id
1 'polypeptide(L)'
;MTKMLATAVLGLTLFLGTGKTLAMTAVEHMTFLSGQEETLSLKYLSYMSEVAHGVRAKKMEKRRQELIAAVRLAIREGNKLRPFEGDASLRNAYVNYWTVLLSIFNEDYSKIIDMEEVAERSYDAMESYLLLQDKVDEKLKEAYNKVPEAYQTFAASHNVQLTQGQSTKLDRKLNETSRVNNYARQLFLISFKSSVQESNMIDALNKADLNGMEQSKNALKLYSEEGLSRLDTLKPYNGDASLVTACRKVLEFQKNESSRISVLSDYMLKREEFEKIKKAFDAKPASSRKQADVDAYNKSLDAMNKGINDFNKTNDELNKGRDKVMQNWDAARKRFLDQHVPHK
;
A
#
# COMPACT_ATOMS: atom_id res chain seq x y z
N MET A 1 -26.27 33.62 18.63
CA MET A 1 -26.06 34.72 17.66
C MET A 1 -25.33 34.15 16.45
N THR A 2 -26.04 33.43 15.60
CA THR A 2 -26.60 33.86 14.29
C THR A 2 -25.54 34.10 13.22
N LYS A 3 -25.55 33.19 12.24
CA LYS A 3 -24.76 33.14 11.00
C LYS A 3 -25.07 34.36 10.13
N MET A 4 -24.04 35.01 9.58
CA MET A 4 -24.20 35.94 8.45
C MET A 4 -23.92 35.20 7.14
N LEU A 5 -24.99 34.94 6.40
CA LEU A 5 -24.94 34.69 4.95
C LEU A 5 -24.56 36.02 4.27
N ALA A 6 -23.52 36.02 3.45
CA ALA A 6 -23.26 37.08 2.49
C ALA A 6 -23.96 36.74 1.18
N THR A 7 -25.15 37.31 0.99
CA THR A 7 -25.96 37.24 -0.22
C THR A 7 -25.36 38.18 -1.27
N ALA A 8 -24.91 37.65 -2.41
CA ALA A 8 -24.54 38.46 -3.56
C ALA A 8 -25.82 38.94 -4.26
N VAL A 9 -25.99 40.26 -4.35
CA VAL A 9 -27.12 40.93 -5.00
C VAL A 9 -26.88 40.98 -6.51
N LEU A 10 -27.72 40.29 -7.29
CA LEU A 10 -27.82 40.44 -8.73
C LEU A 10 -28.75 41.63 -9.03
N GLY A 11 -28.24 42.69 -9.66
CA GLY A 11 -29.05 43.77 -10.23
C GLY A 11 -29.67 43.31 -11.55
N LEU A 12 -31.00 43.18 -11.58
CA LEU A 12 -31.78 42.79 -12.76
C LEU A 12 -32.23 44.04 -13.54
N THR A 13 -31.57 44.35 -14.66
CA THR A 13 -32.13 45.25 -15.68
C THR A 13 -32.83 44.43 -16.76
N LEU A 14 -34.16 44.58 -16.82
CA LEU A 14 -35.02 43.96 -17.83
C LEU A 14 -34.77 44.60 -19.21
N PHE A 15 -34.27 43.82 -20.16
CA PHE A 15 -34.47 44.09 -21.59
C PHE A 15 -35.28 42.93 -22.18
N LEU A 16 -36.47 43.26 -22.68
CA LEU A 16 -37.30 42.36 -23.49
C LEU A 16 -36.60 42.13 -24.83
N GLY A 17 -36.12 40.92 -25.05
CA GLY A 17 -35.49 40.48 -26.30
C GLY A 17 -35.79 38.99 -26.52
N THR A 18 -36.12 38.65 -27.76
CA THR A 18 -36.62 37.36 -28.24
C THR A 18 -35.80 36.15 -27.78
N GLY A 19 -36.48 35.02 -27.55
CA GLY A 19 -35.93 33.77 -27.02
C GLY A 19 -34.72 33.25 -27.81
N LYS A 20 -33.53 33.64 -27.36
CA LYS A 20 -32.29 32.87 -27.52
C LYS A 20 -32.12 32.07 -26.24
N THR A 21 -31.90 30.77 -26.34
CA THR A 21 -31.25 30.03 -25.25
C THR A 21 -30.03 30.84 -24.83
N LEU A 22 -29.98 31.30 -23.59
CA LEU A 22 -28.84 32.06 -23.06
C LEU A 22 -27.58 31.27 -23.39
N ALA A 23 -26.76 31.81 -24.29
CA ALA A 23 -25.48 31.21 -24.62
C ALA A 23 -24.62 31.30 -23.36
N MET A 24 -24.11 30.16 -22.93
CA MET A 24 -23.22 30.07 -21.78
C MET A 24 -22.02 30.99 -21.99
N THR A 25 -21.63 31.72 -20.95
CA THR A 25 -20.43 32.57 -20.93
C THR A 25 -19.14 31.73 -20.86
N ALA A 26 -18.00 32.33 -21.23
CA ALA A 26 -16.69 31.65 -21.12
C ALA A 26 -16.41 31.16 -19.70
N VAL A 27 -16.77 31.97 -18.70
CA VAL A 27 -16.65 31.64 -17.27
C VAL A 27 -17.53 30.46 -16.89
N GLU A 28 -18.79 30.43 -17.33
CA GLU A 28 -19.68 29.29 -17.06
C GLU A 28 -19.19 28.00 -17.74
N HIS A 29 -18.66 28.09 -18.97
CA HIS A 29 -18.07 26.95 -19.68
C HIS A 29 -16.85 26.38 -18.93
N MET A 30 -15.95 27.26 -18.46
CA MET A 30 -14.79 26.87 -17.64
C MET A 30 -15.24 26.27 -16.31
N THR A 31 -16.19 26.92 -15.62
CA THR A 31 -16.70 26.51 -14.30
C THR A 31 -17.37 25.14 -14.37
N PHE A 32 -18.12 24.88 -15.44
CA PHE A 32 -18.72 23.58 -15.67
C PHE A 32 -17.67 22.47 -15.72
N LEU A 33 -16.64 22.63 -16.55
CA LEU A 33 -15.59 21.62 -16.72
C LEU A 33 -14.74 21.45 -15.45
N SER A 34 -14.31 22.54 -14.82
CA SER A 34 -13.54 22.48 -13.58
C SER A 34 -14.34 21.93 -12.40
N GLY A 35 -15.66 22.17 -12.35
CA GLY A 35 -16.53 21.60 -11.32
C GLY A 35 -16.74 20.09 -11.47
N GLN A 36 -16.80 19.58 -12.69
CA GLN A 36 -16.75 18.13 -12.94
C GLN A 36 -15.41 17.56 -12.43
N GLU A 37 -14.30 18.19 -12.78
CA GLU A 37 -12.98 17.75 -12.34
C GLU A 37 -12.81 17.75 -10.82
N GLU A 38 -13.25 18.80 -10.14
CA GLU A 38 -13.22 18.88 -8.68
C GLU A 38 -13.98 17.71 -8.05
N THR A 39 -15.16 17.38 -8.59
CA THR A 39 -15.96 16.25 -8.13
C THR A 39 -15.23 14.91 -8.33
N LEU A 40 -14.58 14.72 -9.48
CA LEU A 40 -13.81 13.50 -9.76
C LEU A 40 -12.59 13.38 -8.85
N SER A 41 -11.83 14.45 -8.70
CA SER A 41 -10.65 14.52 -7.85
C SER A 41 -10.99 14.27 -6.37
N LEU A 42 -12.13 14.76 -5.86
CA LEU A 42 -12.61 14.42 -4.50
C LEU A 42 -12.97 12.93 -4.35
N LYS A 43 -13.56 12.32 -5.38
CA LYS A 43 -13.86 10.88 -5.39
C LYS A 43 -12.59 10.05 -5.46
N TYR A 44 -11.61 10.47 -6.25
CA TYR A 44 -10.30 9.84 -6.33
C TYR A 44 -9.55 9.92 -5.00
N LEU A 45 -9.51 11.10 -4.36
CA LEU A 45 -8.95 11.24 -3.02
C LEU A 45 -9.65 10.34 -2.00
N SER A 46 -10.98 10.22 -2.09
CA SER A 46 -11.74 9.30 -1.25
C SER A 46 -11.40 7.83 -1.50
N TYR A 47 -11.11 7.44 -2.74
CA TYR A 47 -10.67 6.09 -3.07
C TYR A 47 -9.26 5.84 -2.50
N MET A 48 -8.31 6.75 -2.76
CA MET A 48 -6.93 6.64 -2.30
C MET A 48 -6.82 6.61 -0.77
N SER A 49 -7.66 7.37 -0.06
CA SER A 49 -7.74 7.29 1.40
C SER A 49 -8.19 5.91 1.87
N GLU A 50 -9.20 5.29 1.23
CA GLU A 50 -9.66 3.94 1.60
C GLU A 50 -8.61 2.85 1.33
N VAL A 51 -7.83 3.01 0.24
CA VAL A 51 -6.66 2.16 -0.07
C VAL A 51 -5.59 2.31 1.02
N ALA A 52 -5.23 3.53 1.39
CA ALA A 52 -4.20 3.81 2.39
C ALA A 52 -4.56 3.23 3.77
N HIS A 53 -5.83 3.35 4.19
CA HIS A 53 -6.28 2.90 5.51
C HIS A 53 -6.66 1.41 5.58
N GLY A 54 -6.36 0.61 4.55
CA GLY A 54 -6.46 -0.86 4.60
C GLY A 54 -7.89 -1.39 4.81
N VAL A 55 -8.89 -0.68 4.32
CA VAL A 55 -10.29 -1.05 4.55
C VAL A 55 -10.67 -2.25 3.67
N ARG A 56 -11.48 -3.18 4.21
CA ARG A 56 -12.02 -4.38 3.54
C ARG A 56 -12.22 -4.16 2.03
N ALA A 57 -11.66 -5.04 1.20
CA ALA A 57 -11.68 -4.98 -0.28
C ALA A 57 -13.03 -4.54 -0.88
N LYS A 58 -14.14 -4.99 -0.30
CA LYS A 58 -15.51 -4.59 -0.69
C LYS A 58 -15.78 -3.07 -0.65
N LYS A 59 -15.25 -2.36 0.35
CA LYS A 59 -15.43 -0.90 0.49
C LYS A 59 -14.54 -0.13 -0.46
N MET A 60 -13.31 -0.61 -0.69
CA MET A 60 -12.41 -0.10 -1.72
C MET A 60 -13.05 -0.23 -3.10
N GLU A 61 -13.54 -1.42 -3.44
CA GLU A 61 -14.19 -1.69 -4.73
C GLU A 61 -15.44 -0.82 -4.92
N LYS A 62 -16.24 -0.62 -3.87
CA LYS A 62 -17.37 0.30 -3.91
C LYS A 62 -16.95 1.73 -4.30
N ARG A 63 -15.87 2.27 -3.70
CA ARG A 63 -15.36 3.61 -4.06
C ARG A 63 -14.83 3.65 -5.49
N ARG A 64 -14.18 2.59 -5.94
CA ARG A 64 -13.71 2.47 -7.33
C ARG A 64 -14.89 2.56 -8.30
N GLN A 65 -15.97 1.82 -8.06
CA GLN A 65 -17.18 1.85 -8.88
C GLN A 65 -17.87 3.23 -8.85
N GLU A 66 -17.93 3.88 -7.68
CA GLU A 66 -18.47 5.24 -7.55
C GLU A 66 -17.66 6.27 -8.33
N LEU A 67 -16.33 6.11 -8.40
CA LEU A 67 -15.46 6.94 -9.23
C LEU A 67 -15.68 6.66 -10.72
N ILE A 68 -15.64 5.40 -11.15
CA ILE A 68 -15.87 4.99 -12.55
C ILE A 68 -17.22 5.54 -13.06
N ALA A 69 -18.28 5.42 -12.27
CA ALA A 69 -19.60 5.93 -12.62
C ALA A 69 -19.59 7.46 -12.81
N ALA A 70 -18.88 8.19 -11.94
CA ALA A 70 -18.74 9.64 -12.04
C ALA A 70 -17.91 10.05 -13.26
N VAL A 71 -16.80 9.35 -13.54
CA VAL A 71 -15.96 9.62 -14.73
C VAL A 71 -16.75 9.40 -16.01
N ARG A 72 -17.53 8.31 -16.10
CA ARG A 72 -18.43 8.05 -17.25
C ARG A 72 -19.46 9.16 -17.42
N LEU A 73 -20.00 9.69 -16.32
CA LEU A 73 -20.93 10.82 -16.37
C LEU A 73 -20.21 12.08 -16.88
N ALA A 74 -19.05 12.44 -16.33
CA ALA A 74 -18.27 13.60 -16.75
C ALA A 74 -17.91 13.54 -18.24
N ILE A 75 -17.46 12.39 -18.75
CA ILE A 75 -17.19 12.18 -20.19
C ILE A 75 -18.46 12.42 -21.02
N ARG A 76 -19.60 11.86 -20.61
CA ARG A 76 -20.86 12.05 -21.35
C ARG A 76 -21.28 13.51 -21.38
N GLU A 77 -21.24 14.19 -20.24
CA GLU A 77 -21.66 15.59 -20.15
C GLU A 77 -20.66 16.52 -20.84
N GLY A 78 -19.36 16.24 -20.75
CA GLY A 78 -18.32 16.93 -21.51
C GLY A 78 -18.48 16.76 -23.03
N ASN A 79 -18.84 15.57 -23.51
CA ASN A 79 -19.10 15.32 -24.93
C ASN A 79 -20.38 16.02 -25.45
N LYS A 80 -21.38 16.23 -24.59
CA LYS A 80 -22.59 17.02 -24.92
C LYS A 80 -22.32 18.52 -24.91
N LEU A 81 -21.27 18.95 -24.21
CA LEU A 81 -20.88 20.36 -24.14
C LEU A 81 -20.47 20.85 -25.53
N ARG A 82 -21.18 21.86 -26.03
CA ARG A 82 -20.83 22.49 -27.31
C ARG A 82 -19.50 23.25 -27.17
N PRO A 83 -18.67 23.31 -28.23
CA PRO A 83 -17.52 24.20 -28.25
C PRO A 83 -17.95 25.64 -27.94
N PHE A 84 -17.20 26.33 -27.09
CA PHE A 84 -17.48 27.72 -26.75
C PHE A 84 -16.99 28.61 -27.90
N GLU A 85 -17.91 29.29 -28.58
CA GLU A 85 -17.57 30.13 -29.75
C GLU A 85 -16.75 29.40 -30.84
N GLY A 86 -16.96 28.08 -30.96
CA GLY A 86 -16.19 27.22 -31.88
C GLY A 86 -14.89 26.67 -31.32
N ASP A 87 -14.41 27.15 -30.17
CA ASP A 87 -13.24 26.64 -29.47
C ASP A 87 -13.59 25.41 -28.62
N ALA A 88 -13.05 24.26 -29.01
CA ALA A 88 -13.24 22.98 -28.32
C ALA A 88 -12.04 22.59 -27.43
N SER A 89 -10.98 23.40 -27.40
CA SER A 89 -9.68 23.04 -26.81
C SER A 89 -9.79 22.60 -25.35
N LEU A 90 -10.43 23.43 -24.51
CA LEU A 90 -10.59 23.17 -23.09
C LEU A 90 -11.44 21.92 -22.82
N ARG A 91 -12.58 21.80 -23.50
CA ARG A 91 -13.47 20.64 -23.41
C ARG A 91 -12.73 19.36 -23.77
N ASN A 92 -12.01 19.37 -24.89
CA ASN A 92 -11.27 18.20 -25.36
C ASN A 92 -10.15 17.81 -24.38
N ALA A 93 -9.45 18.78 -23.78
CA ALA A 93 -8.42 18.51 -22.77
C ALA A 93 -8.99 17.76 -21.56
N TYR A 94 -10.11 18.23 -20.99
CA TYR A 94 -10.79 17.56 -19.88
C TYR A 94 -11.33 16.18 -20.27
N VAL A 95 -12.05 16.07 -21.39
CA VAL A 95 -12.61 14.79 -21.84
C VAL A 95 -11.52 13.75 -22.11
N ASN A 96 -10.38 14.16 -22.68
CA ASN A 96 -9.23 13.27 -22.89
C ASN A 96 -8.67 12.79 -21.56
N TYR A 97 -8.45 13.69 -20.59
CA TYR A 97 -8.01 13.31 -19.24
C TYR A 97 -8.98 12.32 -18.58
N TRP A 98 -10.28 12.60 -18.59
CA TRP A 98 -11.29 11.71 -18.01
C TRP A 98 -11.35 10.36 -18.72
N THR A 99 -11.10 10.32 -20.03
CA THR A 99 -11.06 9.06 -20.80
C THR A 99 -9.86 8.20 -20.38
N VAL A 100 -8.69 8.81 -20.18
CA VAL A 100 -7.51 8.11 -19.65
C VAL A 100 -7.77 7.61 -18.24
N LEU A 101 -8.35 8.45 -17.37
CA LEU A 101 -8.76 8.09 -16.02
C LEU A 101 -9.72 6.87 -16.04
N LEU A 102 -10.70 6.86 -16.95
CA LEU A 102 -11.64 5.74 -17.09
C LEU A 102 -10.94 4.44 -17.53
N SER A 103 -10.02 4.50 -18.49
CA SER A 103 -9.27 3.33 -18.97
C SER A 103 -8.43 2.73 -17.84
N ILE A 104 -7.68 3.56 -17.12
CA ILE A 104 -6.86 3.15 -15.97
C ILE A 104 -7.71 2.44 -14.91
N PHE A 105 -8.85 3.04 -14.52
CA PHE A 105 -9.73 2.47 -13.50
C PHE A 105 -10.47 1.21 -13.95
N ASN A 106 -10.66 0.97 -15.24
CA ASN A 106 -11.27 -0.27 -15.74
C ASN A 106 -10.25 -1.40 -15.96
N GLU A 107 -9.07 -1.10 -16.51
CA GLU A 107 -8.13 -2.11 -17.01
C GLU A 107 -6.93 -2.31 -16.08
N ASP A 108 -6.18 -1.24 -15.81
CA ASP A 108 -4.93 -1.32 -15.06
C ASP A 108 -5.20 -1.65 -13.58
N TYR A 109 -6.27 -1.09 -12.98
CA TYR A 109 -6.67 -1.45 -11.62
C TYR A 109 -7.29 -2.84 -11.48
N SER A 110 -7.86 -3.43 -12.54
CA SER A 110 -8.29 -4.84 -12.49
C SER A 110 -7.08 -5.77 -12.37
N LYS A 111 -6.02 -5.48 -13.13
CA LYS A 111 -4.74 -6.21 -13.02
C LYS A 111 -4.08 -6.03 -11.65
N ILE A 112 -4.18 -4.83 -11.07
CA ILE A 112 -3.71 -4.59 -9.69
C ILE A 112 -4.46 -5.52 -8.72
N ILE A 113 -5.79 -5.64 -8.83
CA ILE A 113 -6.59 -6.54 -7.96
C ILE A 113 -6.13 -8.00 -8.14
N ASP A 114 -5.94 -8.46 -9.37
CA ASP A 114 -5.49 -9.83 -9.64
C ASP A 114 -4.08 -10.09 -9.06
N MET A 115 -3.19 -9.10 -9.14
CA MET A 115 -1.84 -9.18 -8.57
C MET A 115 -1.83 -9.09 -7.05
N GLU A 116 -2.77 -8.39 -6.42
CA GLU A 116 -2.85 -8.24 -4.95
C GLU A 116 -2.95 -9.60 -4.25
N GLU A 117 -3.74 -10.53 -4.80
CA GLU A 117 -3.93 -11.88 -4.23
C GLU A 117 -2.63 -12.69 -4.15
N VAL A 118 -1.70 -12.45 -5.07
CA VAL A 118 -0.44 -13.20 -5.17
C VAL A 118 0.78 -12.39 -4.75
N ALA A 119 0.63 -11.08 -4.57
CA ALA A 119 1.71 -10.15 -4.25
C ALA A 119 2.43 -10.55 -2.96
N GLU A 120 1.69 -11.00 -1.94
CA GLU A 120 2.26 -11.35 -0.63
C GLU A 120 3.14 -12.62 -0.67
N ARG A 121 3.12 -13.39 -1.77
CA ARG A 121 3.85 -14.67 -1.87
C ARG A 121 5.35 -14.51 -2.09
N SER A 122 5.79 -13.39 -2.67
CA SER A 122 7.21 -13.13 -2.87
C SER A 122 7.51 -11.64 -2.94
N TYR A 123 8.76 -11.28 -2.64
CA TYR A 123 9.23 -9.90 -2.77
C TYR A 123 9.02 -9.36 -4.20
N ASP A 124 9.39 -10.14 -5.22
CA ASP A 124 9.29 -9.72 -6.62
C ASP A 124 7.84 -9.49 -7.07
N ALA A 125 6.90 -10.33 -6.58
CA ALA A 125 5.49 -10.17 -6.86
C ALA A 125 4.93 -8.88 -6.21
N MET A 126 5.30 -8.62 -4.96
CA MET A 126 4.94 -7.38 -4.26
C MET A 126 5.56 -6.15 -4.91
N GLU A 127 6.83 -6.20 -5.28
CA GLU A 127 7.52 -5.10 -5.95
C GLU A 127 6.88 -4.81 -7.32
N SER A 128 6.56 -5.86 -8.10
CA SER A 128 5.86 -5.72 -9.38
C SER A 128 4.46 -5.12 -9.20
N TYR A 129 3.75 -5.54 -8.15
CA TYR A 129 2.44 -4.99 -7.79
C TYR A 129 2.52 -3.50 -7.46
N LEU A 130 3.46 -3.08 -6.61
CA LEU A 130 3.65 -1.67 -6.24
C LEU A 130 4.17 -0.84 -7.42
N LEU A 131 5.04 -1.39 -8.25
CA LEU A 131 5.51 -0.72 -9.48
C LEU A 131 4.35 -0.49 -10.47
N LEU A 132 3.41 -1.42 -10.56
CA LEU A 132 2.20 -1.23 -11.38
C LEU A 132 1.36 -0.08 -10.85
N GLN A 133 1.21 0.05 -9.52
CA GLN A 133 0.54 1.20 -8.91
C GLN A 133 1.25 2.53 -9.23
N ASP A 134 2.59 2.57 -9.14
CA ASP A 134 3.37 3.77 -9.43
C ASP A 134 3.21 4.20 -10.89
N LYS A 135 3.29 3.26 -11.83
CA LYS A 135 3.06 3.54 -13.26
C LYS A 135 1.66 4.07 -13.53
N VAL A 136 0.66 3.59 -12.79
CA VAL A 136 -0.70 4.10 -12.89
C VAL A 136 -0.78 5.55 -12.37
N ASP A 137 -0.19 5.84 -11.21
CA ASP A 137 -0.13 7.19 -10.65
C ASP A 137 0.63 8.16 -11.61
N GLU A 138 1.72 7.71 -12.24
CA GLU A 138 2.47 8.47 -13.23
C GLU A 138 1.64 8.79 -14.47
N LYS A 139 0.97 7.79 -15.07
CA LYS A 139 0.08 8.01 -16.23
C LYS A 139 -1.03 9.00 -15.92
N LEU A 140 -1.62 8.92 -14.72
CA LEU A 140 -2.66 9.87 -14.29
C LEU A 140 -2.12 11.30 -14.22
N LYS A 141 -0.92 11.46 -13.65
CA LYS A 141 -0.26 12.76 -13.56
C LYS A 141 0.08 13.33 -14.94
N GLU A 142 0.64 12.52 -15.83
CA GLU A 142 0.94 12.92 -17.20
C GLU A 142 -0.30 13.36 -17.97
N ALA A 143 -1.41 12.62 -17.82
CA ALA A 143 -2.68 12.96 -18.44
C ALA A 143 -3.26 14.27 -17.88
N TYR A 144 -3.11 14.52 -16.57
CA TYR A 144 -3.61 15.75 -15.94
C TYR A 144 -2.80 16.99 -16.31
N ASN A 145 -1.48 16.87 -16.51
CA ASN A 145 -0.59 18.02 -16.76
C ASN A 145 -1.01 18.91 -17.95
N LYS A 146 -1.78 18.38 -18.90
CA LYS A 146 -2.29 19.13 -20.07
C LYS A 146 -3.52 20.01 -19.76
N VAL A 147 -4.25 19.70 -18.70
CA VAL A 147 -5.49 20.39 -18.34
C VAL A 147 -5.23 21.82 -17.83
N PRO A 148 -4.28 22.08 -16.91
CA PRO A 148 -3.97 23.43 -16.46
C PRO A 148 -3.54 24.36 -17.59
N GLU A 149 -2.73 23.88 -18.53
CA GLU A 149 -2.27 24.64 -19.69
C GLU A 149 -3.44 25.04 -20.61
N ALA A 150 -4.31 24.08 -20.93
CA ALA A 150 -5.52 24.33 -21.72
C ALA A 150 -6.46 25.32 -21.02
N TYR A 151 -6.59 25.22 -19.69
CA TYR A 151 -7.42 26.12 -18.88
C TYR A 151 -6.90 27.56 -18.92
N GLN A 152 -5.59 27.75 -18.75
CA GLN A 152 -4.95 29.07 -18.84
C GLN A 152 -5.07 29.67 -20.24
N THR A 153 -4.81 28.87 -21.28
CA THR A 153 -4.86 29.29 -22.69
C THR A 153 -6.27 29.69 -23.09
N PHE A 154 -7.28 28.93 -22.68
CA PHE A 154 -8.68 29.24 -22.92
C PHE A 154 -9.08 30.54 -22.20
N ALA A 155 -8.69 30.71 -20.93
CA ALA A 155 -8.97 31.92 -20.18
C ALA A 155 -8.42 33.18 -20.89
N ALA A 156 -7.16 33.11 -21.34
CA ALA A 156 -6.51 34.21 -22.05
C ALA A 156 -7.20 34.53 -23.39
N SER A 157 -7.50 33.50 -24.19
CA SER A 157 -8.14 33.65 -25.51
C SER A 157 -9.55 34.23 -25.44
N HIS A 158 -10.25 34.03 -24.32
CA HIS A 158 -11.64 34.45 -24.11
C HIS A 158 -11.79 35.60 -23.09
N ASN A 159 -10.70 36.34 -22.83
CA ASN A 159 -10.66 37.52 -21.95
C ASN A 159 -11.15 37.27 -20.50
N VAL A 160 -10.95 36.06 -19.98
CA VAL A 160 -11.27 35.70 -18.60
C VAL A 160 -10.07 35.98 -17.70
N GLN A 161 -10.26 36.81 -16.67
CA GLN A 161 -9.25 37.02 -15.63
C GLN A 161 -9.32 35.91 -14.58
N LEU A 162 -8.19 35.23 -14.37
CA LEU A 162 -8.06 34.19 -13.35
C LEU A 162 -7.68 34.82 -12.00
N THR A 163 -8.49 34.59 -10.97
CA THR A 163 -8.11 34.86 -9.57
C THR A 163 -7.28 33.70 -9.04
N GLN A 164 -6.19 33.96 -8.31
CA GLN A 164 -5.40 32.90 -7.67
C GLN A 164 -6.27 32.03 -6.74
N GLY A 165 -6.22 30.70 -6.90
CA GLY A 165 -6.46 29.80 -5.77
C GLY A 165 -7.31 28.54 -5.98
N GLN A 166 -8.25 28.49 -6.93
CA GLN A 166 -9.25 27.40 -6.94
C GLN A 166 -8.71 26.03 -7.41
N SER A 167 -7.89 25.96 -8.47
CA SER A 167 -7.30 24.67 -8.94
C SER A 167 -6.09 24.20 -8.12
N THR A 168 -5.53 25.03 -7.24
CA THR A 168 -4.24 24.71 -6.58
C THR A 168 -4.35 23.86 -5.32
N LYS A 169 -5.50 23.85 -4.64
CA LYS A 169 -5.61 23.20 -3.32
C LYS A 169 -5.81 21.69 -3.45
N LEU A 170 -6.63 21.26 -4.40
CA LEU A 170 -6.89 19.85 -4.66
C LEU A 170 -5.68 19.16 -5.27
N ASP A 171 -5.04 19.78 -6.25
CA ASP A 171 -3.77 19.32 -6.83
C ASP A 171 -2.67 19.17 -5.78
N ARG A 172 -2.58 20.12 -4.83
CA ARG A 172 -1.66 20.00 -3.70
C ARG A 172 -1.98 18.79 -2.83
N LYS A 173 -3.26 18.57 -2.49
CA LYS A 173 -3.68 17.40 -1.69
C LYS A 173 -3.36 16.07 -2.40
N LEU A 174 -3.59 15.99 -3.71
CA LEU A 174 -3.30 14.78 -4.49
C LEU A 174 -1.79 14.51 -4.57
N ASN A 175 -0.99 15.53 -4.86
CA ASN A 175 0.47 15.42 -4.89
C ASN A 175 1.04 15.04 -3.50
N GLU A 176 0.51 15.62 -2.43
CA GLU A 176 0.90 15.27 -1.06
C GLU A 176 0.56 13.81 -0.74
N THR A 177 -0.66 13.37 -1.04
CA THR A 177 -1.10 11.98 -0.86
C THR A 177 -0.18 11.00 -1.59
N SER A 178 0.15 11.27 -2.85
CA SER A 178 1.07 10.45 -3.64
C SER A 178 2.46 10.38 -2.99
N ARG A 179 3.02 11.51 -2.54
CA ARG A 179 4.32 11.55 -1.86
C ARG A 179 4.34 10.76 -0.56
N VAL A 180 3.29 10.87 0.25
CA VAL A 180 3.16 10.12 1.51
C VAL A 180 3.07 8.63 1.25
N ASN A 181 2.23 8.22 0.28
CA ASN A 181 2.07 6.81 -0.09
C ASN A 181 3.38 6.22 -0.62
N ASN A 182 4.09 6.92 -1.50
CA ASN A 182 5.39 6.48 -2.02
C ASN A 182 6.41 6.26 -0.89
N TYR A 183 6.48 7.19 0.06
CA TYR A 183 7.38 7.07 1.21
C TYR A 183 7.02 5.86 2.08
N ALA A 184 5.73 5.68 2.38
CA ALA A 184 5.26 4.54 3.17
C ALA A 184 5.48 3.20 2.46
N ARG A 185 5.26 3.13 1.13
CA ARG A 185 5.52 1.95 0.29
C ARG A 185 6.99 1.57 0.29
N GLN A 186 7.89 2.55 0.17
CA GLN A 186 9.33 2.30 0.19
C GLN A 186 9.77 1.64 1.50
N LEU A 187 9.28 2.15 2.64
CA LEU A 187 9.56 1.56 3.95
C LEU A 187 8.94 0.17 4.12
N PHE A 188 7.71 -0.02 3.63
CA PHE A 188 7.06 -1.32 3.63
C PHE A 188 7.89 -2.37 2.86
N LEU A 189 8.34 -2.05 1.64
CA LEU A 189 9.15 -2.97 0.82
C LEU A 189 10.46 -3.36 1.50
N ILE A 190 11.11 -2.42 2.21
CA ILE A 190 12.34 -2.70 2.94
C ILE A 190 12.13 -3.82 3.97
N SER A 191 11.08 -3.73 4.81
CA SER A 191 10.76 -4.78 5.78
C SER A 191 10.12 -6.01 5.16
N PHE A 192 9.36 -5.86 4.07
CA PHE A 192 8.66 -6.96 3.44
C PHE A 192 9.63 -8.02 2.90
N LYS A 193 10.76 -7.59 2.34
CA LYS A 193 11.80 -8.49 1.82
C LYS A 193 12.28 -9.51 2.87
N SER A 194 12.53 -9.07 4.10
CA SER A 194 12.91 -9.94 5.21
C SER A 194 11.71 -10.73 5.76
N SER A 195 10.52 -10.12 5.85
CA SER A 195 9.30 -10.82 6.28
C SER A 195 8.92 -12.03 5.42
N VAL A 196 9.17 -11.99 4.09
CA VAL A 196 8.98 -13.17 3.23
C VAL A 196 9.87 -14.34 3.70
N GLN A 197 11.12 -14.07 4.08
CA GLN A 197 12.03 -15.11 4.55
C GLN A 197 11.69 -15.60 5.96
N GLU A 198 11.15 -14.73 6.81
CA GLU A 198 10.58 -15.11 8.10
C GLU A 198 9.41 -16.09 7.93
N SER A 199 8.49 -15.81 7.00
CA SER A 199 7.40 -16.73 6.67
C SER A 199 7.91 -18.06 6.14
N ASN A 200 8.85 -18.06 5.19
CA ASN A 200 9.47 -19.27 4.66
C ASN A 200 10.16 -20.10 5.76
N MET A 201 10.83 -19.43 6.71
CA MET A 201 11.48 -20.06 7.85
C MET A 201 10.47 -20.74 8.79
N ILE A 202 9.34 -20.06 9.08
CA ILE A 202 8.25 -20.63 9.91
C ILE A 202 7.60 -21.82 9.19
N ASP A 203 7.37 -21.73 7.88
CA ASP A 203 6.83 -22.82 7.09
C ASP A 203 7.76 -24.04 7.08
N ALA A 204 9.07 -23.82 6.92
CA ALA A 204 10.07 -24.87 6.99
C ALA A 204 10.11 -25.52 8.38
N LEU A 205 10.05 -24.72 9.45
CA LEU A 205 9.93 -25.20 10.83
C LEU A 205 8.71 -26.11 11.01
N ASN A 206 7.54 -25.68 10.54
CA ASN A 206 6.30 -26.46 10.63
C ASN A 206 6.37 -27.78 9.85
N LYS A 207 7.07 -27.79 8.72
CA LYS A 207 7.30 -28.99 7.89
C LYS A 207 8.45 -29.86 8.37
N ALA A 208 9.12 -29.47 9.44
CA ALA A 208 10.35 -30.08 9.92
C ALA A 208 11.49 -30.11 8.87
N ASP A 209 11.51 -29.15 7.95
CA ASP A 209 12.52 -29.03 6.89
C ASP A 209 13.74 -28.22 7.38
N LEU A 210 14.75 -28.91 7.90
CA LEU A 210 15.98 -28.30 8.42
C LEU A 210 16.75 -27.51 7.35
N ASN A 211 16.74 -27.98 6.10
CA ASN A 211 17.44 -27.30 5.02
C ASN A 211 16.75 -25.99 4.65
N GLY A 212 15.41 -26.03 4.52
CA GLY A 212 14.61 -24.84 4.28
C GLY A 212 14.73 -23.80 5.40
N MET A 213 14.79 -24.26 6.66
CA MET A 213 15.03 -23.39 7.81
C MET A 213 16.39 -22.68 7.73
N GLU A 214 17.46 -23.42 7.44
CA GLU A 214 18.82 -22.85 7.39
C GLU A 214 18.97 -21.85 6.23
N GLN A 215 18.41 -22.17 5.06
CA GLN A 215 18.39 -21.26 3.91
C GLN A 215 17.64 -19.97 4.23
N SER A 216 16.41 -20.10 4.74
CA SER A 216 15.54 -18.96 5.05
C SER A 216 16.13 -18.10 6.19
N LYS A 217 16.77 -18.72 7.19
CA LYS A 217 17.49 -18.03 8.27
C LYS A 217 18.58 -17.10 7.73
N ASN A 218 19.43 -17.63 6.85
CA ASN A 218 20.56 -16.87 6.31
C ASN A 218 20.08 -15.71 5.44
N ALA A 219 19.03 -15.93 4.64
CA ALA A 219 18.39 -14.88 3.86
C ALA A 219 17.70 -13.82 4.75
N LEU A 220 16.98 -14.25 5.79
CA LEU A 220 16.34 -13.37 6.78
C LEU A 220 17.37 -12.43 7.42
N LYS A 221 18.50 -12.98 7.87
CA LYS A 221 19.59 -12.20 8.46
C LYS A 221 20.14 -11.17 7.47
N LEU A 222 20.51 -11.63 6.27
CA LEU A 222 21.10 -10.80 5.23
C LEU A 222 20.17 -9.64 4.87
N TYR A 223 18.91 -9.93 4.54
CA TYR A 223 17.95 -8.90 4.12
C TYR A 223 17.57 -7.96 5.25
N SER A 224 17.57 -8.42 6.51
CA SER A 224 17.40 -7.54 7.66
C SER A 224 18.57 -6.55 7.79
N GLU A 225 19.81 -7.00 7.58
CA GLU A 225 21.02 -6.16 7.64
C GLU A 225 21.08 -5.15 6.47
N GLU A 226 20.75 -5.60 5.25
CA GLU A 226 20.59 -4.70 4.10
C GLU A 226 19.53 -3.64 4.37
N GLY A 227 18.37 -4.04 4.90
CA GLY A 227 17.28 -3.13 5.23
C GLY A 227 17.70 -2.08 6.24
N LEU A 228 18.38 -2.48 7.33
CA LEU A 228 18.87 -1.56 8.35
C LEU A 228 19.84 -0.54 7.76
N SER A 229 20.75 -0.99 6.91
CA SER A 229 21.71 -0.11 6.22
C SER A 229 21.01 0.89 5.30
N ARG A 230 19.95 0.47 4.60
CA ARG A 230 19.12 1.38 3.80
C ARG A 230 18.43 2.43 4.66
N LEU A 231 17.89 2.04 5.82
CA LEU A 231 17.22 2.97 6.73
C LEU A 231 18.15 4.05 7.29
N ASP A 232 19.45 3.79 7.43
CA ASP A 232 20.43 4.78 7.91
C ASP A 232 20.60 5.97 6.95
N THR A 233 20.35 5.75 5.66
CA THR A 233 20.42 6.79 4.62
C THR A 233 19.09 7.49 4.37
N LEU A 234 17.99 6.94 4.90
CA LEU A 234 16.64 7.42 4.62
C LEU A 234 16.29 8.61 5.51
N LYS A 235 15.91 9.72 4.89
CA LYS A 235 15.47 10.91 5.64
C LYS A 235 14.07 10.71 6.23
N PRO A 236 13.80 11.22 7.44
CA PRO A 236 12.44 11.33 7.97
C PRO A 236 11.52 12.13 7.02
N TYR A 237 10.26 11.70 6.88
CA TYR A 237 9.31 12.40 6.03
C TYR A 237 8.84 13.68 6.72
N ASN A 238 9.18 14.85 6.16
CA ASN A 238 8.88 16.15 6.77
C ASN A 238 9.28 16.23 8.26
N GLY A 239 10.38 15.58 8.64
CA GLY A 239 10.85 15.51 10.03
C GLY A 239 10.20 14.42 10.90
N ASP A 240 9.17 13.72 10.42
CA ASP A 240 8.55 12.60 11.11
C ASP A 240 9.31 11.29 10.85
N ALA A 241 9.98 10.78 11.89
CA ALA A 241 10.76 9.55 11.86
C ALA A 241 9.98 8.32 12.36
N SER A 242 8.69 8.45 12.67
CA SER A 242 7.89 7.39 13.31
C SER A 242 7.89 6.10 12.50
N LEU A 243 7.64 6.19 11.19
CA LEU A 243 7.57 5.03 10.31
C LEU A 243 8.93 4.37 10.09
N VAL A 244 9.99 5.17 9.94
CA VAL A 244 11.39 4.68 9.85
C VAL A 244 11.78 3.92 11.12
N THR A 245 11.44 4.49 12.27
CA THR A 245 11.75 3.89 13.58
C THR A 245 10.99 2.58 13.77
N ALA A 246 9.74 2.51 13.35
CA ALA A 246 8.95 1.28 13.41
C ALA A 246 9.50 0.20 12.46
N CYS A 247 9.87 0.56 11.22
CA CYS A 247 10.50 -0.35 10.26
C CYS A 247 11.82 -0.92 10.83
N ARG A 248 12.66 -0.06 11.43
CA ARG A 248 13.91 -0.47 12.06
C ARG A 248 13.71 -1.53 13.14
N LYS A 249 12.70 -1.36 14.01
CA LYS A 249 12.38 -2.34 15.06
C LYS A 249 11.98 -3.71 14.50
N VAL A 250 11.26 -3.74 13.39
CA VAL A 250 10.91 -5.00 12.70
C VAL A 250 12.18 -5.70 12.22
N LEU A 251 13.06 -4.97 11.51
CA LEU A 251 14.31 -5.54 10.98
C LEU A 251 15.29 -5.97 12.08
N GLU A 252 15.42 -5.19 13.15
CA GLU A 252 16.24 -5.55 14.32
C GLU A 252 15.75 -6.83 14.99
N PHE A 253 14.43 -6.95 15.14
CA PHE A 253 13.81 -8.17 15.66
C PHE A 253 14.09 -9.37 14.75
N GLN A 254 13.84 -9.24 13.44
CA GLN A 254 14.04 -10.31 12.44
C GLN A 254 15.51 -10.74 12.37
N LYS A 255 16.44 -9.78 12.42
CA LYS A 255 17.87 -10.06 12.55
C LYS A 255 18.17 -10.87 13.82
N ASN A 256 17.64 -10.46 14.96
CA ASN A 256 17.84 -11.19 16.21
C ASN A 256 17.21 -12.59 16.16
N GLU A 257 16.00 -12.71 15.62
CA GLU A 257 15.31 -13.98 15.44
C GLU A 257 16.11 -14.98 14.62
N SER A 258 16.72 -14.52 13.51
CA SER A 258 17.57 -15.37 12.67
C SER A 258 18.69 -16.05 13.47
N SER A 259 19.19 -15.43 14.55
CA SER A 259 20.21 -16.05 15.41
C SER A 259 19.63 -17.07 16.38
N ARG A 260 18.36 -16.93 16.77
CA ARG A 260 17.67 -17.76 17.75
C ARG A 260 17.06 -19.02 17.16
N ILE A 261 16.83 -19.06 15.85
CA ILE A 261 16.26 -20.23 15.17
C ILE A 261 17.16 -21.47 15.29
N SER A 262 18.47 -21.30 15.51
CA SER A 262 19.39 -22.41 15.77
C SER A 262 18.96 -23.26 16.97
N VAL A 263 18.32 -22.67 17.98
CA VAL A 263 17.76 -23.42 19.11
C VAL A 263 16.63 -24.35 18.64
N LEU A 264 15.83 -23.90 17.67
CA LEU A 264 14.71 -24.68 17.15
C LEU A 264 15.20 -25.83 16.27
N SER A 265 16.17 -25.58 15.38
CA SER A 265 16.79 -26.62 14.56
C SER A 265 17.55 -27.65 15.40
N ASP A 266 18.23 -27.23 16.47
CA ASP A 266 18.94 -28.12 17.39
C ASP A 266 17.99 -29.12 18.06
N TYR A 267 16.80 -28.67 18.46
CA TYR A 267 15.79 -29.57 19.00
C TYR A 267 15.30 -30.57 17.95
N MET A 268 15.05 -30.12 16.72
CA MET A 268 14.61 -31.00 15.64
C MET A 268 15.64 -32.10 15.33
N LEU A 269 16.93 -31.76 15.31
CA LEU A 269 18.02 -32.73 15.16
C LEU A 269 18.06 -33.74 16.31
N LYS A 270 17.91 -33.27 17.55
CA LYS A 270 17.86 -34.16 18.74
C LYS A 270 16.65 -35.09 18.70
N ARG A 271 15.50 -34.60 18.23
CA ARG A 271 14.28 -35.40 18.05
C ARG A 271 14.49 -36.49 17.00
N GLU A 272 15.06 -36.14 15.84
CA GLU A 272 15.36 -37.11 14.77
C GLU A 272 16.34 -38.19 15.24
N GLU A 273 17.40 -37.80 15.94
CA GLU A 273 18.37 -38.76 16.50
C GLU A 273 17.74 -39.68 17.55
N PHE A 274 16.90 -39.14 18.44
CA PHE A 274 16.13 -39.96 19.39
C PHE A 274 15.19 -40.94 18.67
N GLU A 275 14.44 -40.51 17.66
CA GLU A 275 13.56 -41.38 16.89
C GLU A 275 14.33 -42.52 16.21
N LYS A 276 15.52 -42.24 15.69
CA LYS A 276 16.41 -43.24 15.09
C LYS A 276 16.90 -44.26 16.12
N ILE A 277 17.40 -43.78 17.27
CA ILE A 277 17.86 -44.65 18.37
C ILE A 277 16.70 -45.49 18.91
N LYS A 278 15.53 -44.88 19.11
CA LYS A 278 14.31 -45.57 19.54
C LYS A 278 13.91 -46.68 18.58
N LYS A 279 13.87 -46.42 17.26
CA LYS A 279 13.57 -47.46 16.25
C LYS A 279 14.56 -48.61 16.32
N ALA A 280 15.85 -48.33 16.45
CA ALA A 280 16.88 -49.36 16.56
C ALA A 280 16.76 -50.17 17.87
N PHE A 281 16.43 -49.52 18.98
CA PHE A 281 16.20 -50.15 20.28
C PHE A 281 14.95 -51.04 20.28
N ASP A 282 13.85 -50.56 19.69
CA ASP A 282 12.57 -51.26 19.62
C ASP A 282 12.63 -52.49 18.70
N ALA A 283 13.44 -52.43 17.63
CA ALA A 283 13.65 -53.55 16.72
C ALA A 283 14.38 -54.74 17.37
N LYS A 284 15.07 -54.53 18.50
CA LYS A 284 15.75 -55.61 19.25
C LYS A 284 14.78 -56.29 20.21
N PRO A 285 14.65 -57.64 20.16
CA PRO A 285 13.96 -58.40 21.19
C PRO A 285 14.50 -58.07 22.58
N ALA A 286 13.63 -58.00 23.59
CA ALA A 286 14.01 -57.60 24.95
C ALA A 286 15.18 -58.44 25.51
N SER A 287 15.21 -59.74 25.23
CA SER A 287 16.27 -60.67 25.63
C SER A 287 17.63 -60.42 24.96
N SER A 288 17.66 -59.66 23.87
CA SER A 288 18.88 -59.37 23.07
C SER A 288 19.45 -57.97 23.32
N ARG A 289 18.76 -57.13 24.09
CA ARG A 289 19.19 -55.76 24.39
C ARG A 289 20.38 -55.78 25.34
N LYS A 290 21.38 -54.94 25.05
CA LYS A 290 22.55 -54.74 25.90
C LYS A 290 22.38 -53.49 26.76
N GLN A 291 23.11 -53.39 27.87
CA GLN A 291 23.12 -52.18 28.70
C GLN A 291 23.47 -50.92 27.87
N ALA A 292 24.43 -51.03 26.94
CA ALA A 292 24.78 -49.95 26.04
C ALA A 292 23.61 -49.46 25.16
N ASP A 293 22.65 -50.34 24.81
CA ASP A 293 21.45 -49.97 24.06
C ASP A 293 20.50 -49.12 24.94
N VAL A 294 20.35 -49.50 26.21
CA VAL A 294 19.56 -48.77 27.20
C VAL A 294 20.18 -47.40 27.51
N ASP A 295 21.51 -47.36 27.69
CA ASP A 295 22.23 -46.12 27.97
C ASP A 295 22.13 -45.14 26.81
N ALA A 296 22.26 -45.61 25.57
CA ALA A 296 22.10 -44.78 24.37
C ALA A 296 20.67 -44.23 24.23
N TYR A 297 19.66 -45.07 24.50
CA TYR A 297 18.26 -44.65 24.53
C TYR A 297 18.02 -43.56 25.58
N ASN A 298 18.41 -43.80 26.83
CA ASN A 298 18.18 -42.85 27.92
C ASN A 298 18.92 -41.53 27.68
N LYS A 299 20.17 -41.58 27.21
CA LYS A 299 20.95 -40.38 26.89
C LYS A 299 20.31 -39.54 25.79
N SER A 300 19.79 -40.16 24.74
CA SER A 300 19.12 -39.43 23.64
C SER A 300 17.74 -38.90 24.06
N LEU A 301 17.01 -39.63 24.90
CA LEU A 301 15.76 -39.17 25.52
C LEU A 301 16.00 -37.93 26.39
N ASP A 302 17.01 -37.96 27.25
CA ASP A 302 17.37 -36.82 28.12
C ASP A 302 17.78 -35.60 27.30
N ALA A 303 18.57 -35.79 26.24
CA ALA A 303 18.96 -34.71 25.33
C ALA A 303 17.75 -34.09 24.60
N MET A 304 16.81 -34.92 24.14
CA MET A 304 15.56 -34.47 23.52
C MET A 304 14.67 -33.72 24.53
N ASN A 305 14.50 -34.26 25.74
CA ASN A 305 13.69 -33.65 26.81
C ASN A 305 14.27 -32.31 27.28
N LYS A 306 15.59 -32.16 27.28
CA LYS A 306 16.21 -30.84 27.52
C LYS A 306 15.92 -29.89 26.34
N GLY A 307 16.08 -30.37 25.12
CA GLY A 307 15.86 -29.58 23.90
C GLY A 307 14.43 -29.06 23.75
N ILE A 308 13.41 -29.85 24.11
CA ILE A 308 12.00 -29.43 23.96
C ILE A 308 11.65 -28.24 24.86
N ASN A 309 12.25 -28.16 26.06
CA ASN A 309 12.03 -27.03 26.96
C ASN A 309 12.60 -25.73 26.38
N ASP A 310 13.83 -25.78 25.85
CA ASP A 310 14.49 -24.63 25.20
C ASP A 310 13.75 -24.22 23.92
N PHE A 311 13.26 -25.20 23.15
CA PHE A 311 12.42 -25.01 21.97
C PHE A 311 11.14 -24.25 22.33
N ASN A 312 10.36 -24.77 23.27
CA ASN A 312 9.06 -24.19 23.66
C ASN A 312 9.23 -22.76 24.14
N LYS A 313 10.19 -22.52 25.04
CA LYS A 313 10.49 -21.18 25.56
C LYS A 313 10.90 -20.22 24.44
N THR A 314 11.82 -20.63 23.57
CA THR A 314 12.31 -19.78 22.48
C THR A 314 11.21 -19.49 21.47
N ASN A 315 10.42 -20.49 21.10
CA ASN A 315 9.30 -20.34 20.17
C ASN A 315 8.25 -19.37 20.73
N ASP A 316 7.88 -19.49 22.01
CA ASP A 316 6.93 -18.58 22.65
C ASP A 316 7.42 -17.13 22.71
N GLU A 317 8.70 -16.93 23.03
CA GLU A 317 9.32 -15.60 23.04
C GLU A 317 9.38 -14.98 21.64
N LEU A 318 9.72 -15.77 20.62
CA LEU A 318 9.75 -15.32 19.23
C LEU A 318 8.35 -14.96 18.73
N ASN A 319 7.34 -15.80 18.99
CA ASN A 319 5.94 -15.53 18.64
C ASN A 319 5.45 -14.20 19.25
N LYS A 320 5.65 -14.01 20.56
CA LYS A 320 5.29 -12.75 21.25
C LYS A 320 6.07 -11.55 20.71
N GLY A 321 7.33 -11.76 20.35
CA GLY A 321 8.18 -10.74 19.75
C GLY A 321 7.64 -10.27 18.39
N ARG A 322 7.29 -11.21 17.51
CA ARG A 322 6.66 -10.95 16.20
C ARG A 322 5.38 -10.13 16.35
N ASP A 323 4.47 -10.60 17.19
CA ASP A 323 3.20 -9.92 17.44
C ASP A 323 3.43 -8.47 17.88
N LYS A 324 4.37 -8.25 18.81
CA LYS A 324 4.68 -6.92 19.33
C LYS A 324 5.24 -5.98 18.27
N VAL A 325 6.21 -6.44 17.46
CA VAL A 325 6.81 -5.57 16.43
C VAL A 325 5.83 -5.27 15.30
N MET A 326 4.99 -6.24 14.92
CA MET A 326 3.96 -6.05 13.89
C MET A 326 2.85 -5.11 14.34
N GLN A 327 2.35 -5.26 15.58
CA GLN A 327 1.38 -4.32 16.14
C GLN A 327 1.94 -2.89 16.20
N ASN A 328 3.21 -2.73 16.56
CA ASN A 328 3.86 -1.42 16.58
C ASN A 328 4.04 -0.85 15.17
N TRP A 329 4.39 -1.68 14.19
CA TRP A 329 4.47 -1.29 12.79
C TRP A 329 3.12 -0.81 12.25
N ASP A 330 2.05 -1.59 12.45
CA ASP A 330 0.72 -1.26 11.98
C ASP A 330 0.19 0.03 12.62
N ALA A 331 0.40 0.19 13.93
CA ALA A 331 0.01 1.40 14.64
C ALA A 331 0.77 2.63 14.14
N ALA A 332 2.09 2.51 13.93
CA ALA A 332 2.92 3.60 13.39
C ALA A 332 2.51 3.96 11.96
N ARG A 333 2.31 2.95 11.09
CA ARG A 333 1.85 3.13 9.72
C ARG A 333 0.49 3.82 9.67
N LYS A 334 -0.48 3.36 10.46
CA LYS A 334 -1.80 3.99 10.54
C LYS A 334 -1.69 5.45 10.97
N ARG A 335 -0.97 5.73 12.06
CA ARG A 335 -0.80 7.09 12.59
C ARG A 335 -0.10 8.01 11.59
N PHE A 336 0.93 7.50 10.92
CA PHE A 336 1.67 8.23 9.89
C PHE A 336 0.76 8.60 8.72
N LEU A 337 -0.01 7.64 8.20
CA LEU A 337 -0.96 7.90 7.11
C LEU A 337 -2.07 8.86 7.54
N ASP A 338 -2.64 8.70 8.74
CA ASP A 338 -3.66 9.62 9.27
C ASP A 338 -3.12 11.06 9.40
N GLN A 339 -1.84 11.22 9.75
CA GLN A 339 -1.23 12.53 9.97
C GLN A 339 -0.86 13.25 8.67
N HIS A 340 -0.35 12.51 7.68
CA HIS A 340 0.24 13.11 6.47
C HIS A 340 -0.66 13.01 5.24
N VAL A 341 -1.63 12.08 5.20
CA VAL A 341 -2.61 12.03 4.10
C VAL A 341 -3.71 13.07 4.37
N PRO A 342 -3.92 14.05 3.48
CA PRO A 342 -4.94 15.07 3.67
C PRO A 342 -6.34 14.47 3.84
N HIS A 343 -7.00 14.80 4.94
CA HIS A 343 -8.41 14.50 5.12
C HIS A 343 -9.29 15.37 4.20
N LYS A 344 -10.53 14.91 3.98
CA LYS A 344 -11.53 15.56 3.12
C LYS A 344 -11.69 17.04 3.47
#